data_AF-A0A096B405-F1
#
_entry.id   AF-A0A096B405-F1
#
_cell.length_a   1.000
_cell.length_b   1.000
_cell.length_c   1.000
_cell.angle_alpha   90.00
_cell.angle_beta   90.00
_cell.angle_gamma   90.00
#
_symmetry.space_group_name_H-M   'P 1'
#
loop_
_entity.id
_entity.type
_entity.pdbx_description
1 polymer ?
#
loop_
_entity_poly.entity_id
_entity_poly.type
_entity_poly.pdbx_seq_one_letter_code
_entity_poly.pdbx_strand_id
1 'polypeptide(L)' 'SSSPVRILRGEDFQSPIRGLYPCGEGAGYAGGITSAAVDGIRVAEAIASK' A
#
# COMPACT_ATOMS: atom_id res chain seq x y z
N SER A 1 2.37 -13.14 -11.74
CA SER A 1 1.29 -13.40 -10.79
C SER A 1 0.97 -12.08 -10.10
N SER A 2 -0.27 -11.85 -9.67
CA SER A 2 -0.65 -10.67 -8.90
C SER A 2 -1.66 -11.08 -7.82
N SER A 3 -1.86 -10.25 -6.80
CA SER A 3 -2.87 -10.54 -5.78
C SER A 3 -4.26 -10.66 -6.42
N PRO A 4 -5.06 -11.67 -6.03
CA PRO A 4 -6.45 -11.83 -6.50
C PRO A 4 -7.41 -10.83 -5.83
N VAL A 5 -6.91 -10.04 -4.87
CA VAL A 5 -7.69 -9.06 -4.12
C VAL A 5 -7.01 -7.69 -4.16
N ARG A 6 -7.83 -6.64 -4.01
CA ARG A 6 -7.35 -5.29 -3.75
C ARG A 6 -7.98 -4.77 -2.46
N ILE A 7 -7.14 -4.47 -1.48
CA ILE A 7 -7.58 -3.89 -0.22
C ILE A 7 -7.69 -2.38 -0.42
N LEU A 8 -8.91 -1.84 -0.42
CA LEU A 8 -9.12 -0.43 -0.74
C LEU A 8 -8.38 0.49 0.24
N ARG A 9 -7.66 1.47 -0.31
CA ARG A 9 -7.05 2.58 0.41
C ARG A 9 -7.25 3.90 -0.35
N GLY A 10 -7.30 5.01 0.39
CA GLY A 10 -7.40 6.37 -0.15
C GLY A 10 -6.07 6.94 -0.62
N GLU A 11 -6.07 8.21 -1.01
CA GLU A 11 -4.86 8.95 -1.42
C GLU A 11 -3.86 9.13 -0.27
N ASP A 12 -4.33 9.09 0.98
CA ASP A 12 -3.49 9.10 2.19
C ASP A 12 -2.92 7.72 2.54
N PHE A 13 -3.06 6.75 1.64
CA PHE A 13 -2.65 5.36 1.78
C PHE A 13 -3.39 4.57 2.88
N GLN A 14 -4.38 5.16 3.56
CA GLN A 14 -5.16 4.44 4.57
C GLN A 14 -6.38 3.75 3.98
N SER A 15 -6.70 2.59 4.55
CA SER A 15 -8.02 1.98 4.36
C SER A 15 -9.11 2.79 5.06
N PRO A 16 -10.40 2.48 4.84
CA PRO A 16 -11.49 3.03 5.66
C PRO A 16 -11.31 2.80 7.18
N ILE A 17 -10.53 1.78 7.57
CA ILE A 17 -10.08 1.57 8.95
C ILE A 17 -8.83 2.42 9.18
N ARG A 18 -8.94 3.45 10.03
CA ARG A 18 -7.83 4.36 10.31
C ARG A 18 -6.66 3.63 10.95
N GLY A 19 -5.45 4.00 10.52
CA GLY A 19 -4.20 3.40 10.99
C GLY A 19 -3.82 2.10 10.28
N LEU A 20 -4.69 1.58 9.39
CA LEU A 20 -4.35 0.46 8.51
C LEU A 20 -3.93 0.98 7.13
N TYR A 21 -2.73 0.59 6.70
CA TYR A 21 -2.11 1.04 5.45
C TYR A 21 -1.81 -0.16 4.54
N PRO A 22 -2.76 -0.58 3.68
CA PRO A 22 -2.51 -1.68 2.75
C PRO A 22 -1.40 -1.29 1.76
N CYS A 23 -0.38 -2.14 1.58
CA CYS A 23 0.73 -1.88 0.68
C CYS A 23 1.28 -3.14 -0.01
N GLY A 24 2.01 -2.92 -1.11
CA GLY A 24 2.69 -3.95 -1.86
C GLY A 24 1.77 -4.86 -2.66
N GLU A 25 2.32 -6.00 -3.09
CA GLU A 25 1.63 -6.93 -4.00
C GLU A 25 0.43 -7.59 -3.33
N GLY A 26 0.56 -8.03 -2.07
CA GLY A 26 -0.53 -8.68 -1.33
C GLY A 26 -1.77 -7.79 -1.20
N ALA A 27 -1.58 -6.48 -1.04
CA ALA A 27 -2.67 -5.50 -1.00
C ALA A 27 -3.25 -5.15 -2.39
N GLY A 28 -2.60 -5.57 -3.47
CA GLY A 28 -3.02 -5.31 -4.85
C GLY A 28 -2.50 -3.99 -5.43
N TYR A 29 -1.41 -3.41 -4.88
CA TYR A 29 -0.83 -2.13 -5.31
C TYR A 29 0.55 -2.24 -5.97
N ALA A 30 1.10 -3.45 -6.08
CA ALA A 30 2.36 -3.73 -6.77
C ALA A 30 2.30 -5.08 -7.50
N GLY A 31 3.29 -5.35 -8.37
CA GLY A 31 3.35 -6.58 -9.16
C GLY A 31 4.75 -7.21 -9.24
N GLY A 32 5.64 -6.85 -8.33
CA GLY A 32 7.02 -7.34 -8.25
C GLY A 32 7.87 -6.53 -7.29
N ILE A 33 9.09 -7.02 -7.05
CA ILE A 33 10.01 -6.53 -5.99
C ILE A 33 10.16 -5.00 -6.02
N THR A 34 10.58 -4.43 -7.15
CA THR A 34 10.83 -2.99 -7.26
C THR A 34 9.55 -2.17 -7.02
N SER A 35 8.43 -2.59 -7.61
CA SER A 35 7.15 -1.88 -7.42
C SER A 35 6.63 -1.99 -5.98
N ALA A 36 6.86 -3.11 -5.30
CA ALA A 36 6.46 -3.31 -3.92
C ALA A 36 7.32 -2.47 -2.96
N ALA A 37 8.62 -2.37 -3.24
CA ALA A 37 9.52 -1.49 -2.48
C ALA A 37 9.15 -0.01 -2.62
N VAL A 38 8.86 0.45 -3.85
CA VAL A 38 8.42 1.83 -4.09
C VAL A 38 7.09 2.12 -3.39
N ASP A 39 6.13 1.19 -3.43
CA ASP A 39 4.87 1.35 -2.71
C ASP A 39 5.08 1.42 -1.19
N GLY A 40 5.95 0.57 -0.65
CA GLY A 40 6.31 0.57 0.76
C GLY A 40 6.95 1.88 1.22
N ILE A 41 7.84 2.47 0.42
CA ILE A 41 8.47 3.78 0.73
C ILE A 41 7.41 4.87 0.80
N ARG A 42 6.50 4.96 -0.19
CA ARG A 42 5.43 5.97 -0.20
C ARG A 42 4.49 5.85 1.00
N VAL A 43 4.16 4.62 1.37
CA VAL A 43 3.32 4.34 2.54
C VAL A 43 4.06 4.73 3.83
N ALA A 44 5.35 4.41 3.94
CA ALA A 44 6.17 4.81 5.09
C ALA A 44 6.29 6.34 5.21
N GLU A 45 6.48 7.06 4.10
CA GLU A 45 6.49 8.53 4.05
C GLU A 45 5.14 9.12 4.49
N ALA A 46 4.02 8.54 4.04
CA ALA A 46 2.67 8.94 4.46
C ALA A 46 2.38 8.68 5.94
N ILE A 47 2.99 7.64 6.53
CA ILE A 47 2.93 7.37 7.97
C ILE A 47 3.79 8.38 8.73
N ALA A 48 5.00 8.65 8.26
CA ALA A 48 5.96 9.52 8.94
C ALA A 48 5.60 11.02 8.85
N SER A 49 4.84 11.42 7.83
CA SER A 49 4.39 12.81 7.63
C SER A 49 3.13 13.18 8.42
N LYS A 50 2.58 12.26 9.22
CA LYS A 50 1.49 12.51 10.18
C LYS A 50 2.04 12.87 11.55
#